data_AF-A0AAE9JD90-F1
#
_entry.id   AF-A0AAE9JD90-F1
#
_cell.length_a   1.000
_cell.length_b   1.000
_cell.length_c   1.000
_cell.angle_alpha   90.00
_cell.angle_beta   90.00
_cell.angle_gamma   90.00
#
_symmetry.space_group_name_H-M   'P 1'
#
loop_
_entity.id
_entity.type
_entity.pdbx_description
1 polymer ?
#
loop_
_entity_poly.entity_id
_entity_poly.type
_entity_poly.pdbx_seq_one_letter_code
_entity_poly.pdbx_strand_id
1 'polypeptide(L)'
;MATDTGNSLEMAEKLSIDPVFDTNWCDMPASVKLKCIGKMEFKERLSMRCTATGERSLVDSQNIDFQEGEFWTESYDGDVQISLYSKNGNKFSKNLRHSNGAFKFLKYIWKVGVFEKVILAILYTPYERKMEKYTGEISAKNVDLEFCDGQVLPTILQKMRNGVESITTHYDSMVSSKFDFDEVIASPHVQNVPYRHIKLHRFKVAQIWIDKSSKIGSTFPASINEIDGSFDEFLKHFADRVVSKNEKRVRIRTNDPSLHILLELISSEMKEAEYDDSCKEWVCKMEQEAYLEEWECEFSFAPRPLGRPSSSDESDEDS
;
A
#
# COMPACT_ATOMS: atom_id res chain seq x y z
N MET A 1 65.08 16.75 28.15
CA MET A 1 63.63 16.48 28.14
C MET A 1 63.39 15.36 27.14
N ALA A 2 63.12 14.15 27.63
CA ALA A 2 62.73 13.00 26.83
C ALA A 2 61.35 12.60 27.35
N THR A 3 60.32 12.85 26.54
CA THR A 3 58.94 12.50 26.88
C THR A 3 58.72 11.02 26.62
N ASP A 4 58.28 10.35 27.68
CA ASP A 4 57.93 8.95 27.78
C ASP A 4 56.81 8.59 26.80
N THR A 5 57.20 8.10 25.61
CA THR A 5 56.30 7.67 24.53
C THR A 5 55.82 6.22 24.70
N GLY A 6 56.33 5.48 25.70
CA GLY A 6 55.98 4.07 25.92
C GLY A 6 54.58 3.85 26.48
N ASN A 7 54.12 4.73 27.38
CA ASN A 7 52.86 4.54 28.10
C ASN A 7 51.59 4.90 27.30
N SER A 8 51.71 5.69 26.23
CA SER A 8 50.53 6.13 25.46
C SER A 8 50.10 5.15 24.37
N LEU A 9 50.98 4.22 23.95
CA LEU A 9 50.66 3.16 22.99
C LEU A 9 50.01 1.95 23.67
N GLU A 10 50.47 1.58 24.88
CA GLU A 10 49.87 0.48 25.66
C GLU A 10 48.45 0.77 26.17
N MET A 11 48.10 2.05 26.37
CA MET A 11 46.73 2.44 26.75
C MET A 11 45.76 2.45 25.56
N ALA A 12 46.26 2.60 24.32
CA ALA A 12 45.42 2.57 23.11
C ALA A 12 45.04 1.13 22.71
N GLU A 13 45.92 0.15 22.94
CA GLU A 13 45.63 -1.27 22.65
C GLU A 13 44.62 -1.91 23.62
N LYS A 14 44.43 -1.36 24.83
CA LYS A 14 43.48 -1.90 25.82
C LYS A 14 42.06 -1.35 25.72
N LEU A 15 41.78 -0.44 24.79
CA LEU A 15 40.47 0.22 24.68
C LEU A 15 39.60 -0.28 23.52
N SER A 16 40.10 -1.17 22.67
CA SER A 16 39.27 -1.87 21.67
C SER A 16 39.10 -3.32 22.11
N ILE A 17 38.01 -3.58 22.84
CA ILE A 17 37.48 -4.94 23.06
C ILE A 17 36.53 -5.27 21.89
N ASP A 18 36.87 -4.82 20.69
CA ASP A 18 36.14 -5.27 19.52
C ASP A 18 36.63 -6.68 19.22
N PRO A 19 35.74 -7.70 19.21
CA PRO A 19 36.13 -9.04 18.87
C PRO A 19 36.82 -9.03 17.50
N VAL A 20 38.07 -9.51 17.47
CA VAL A 20 38.80 -9.72 16.22
C VAL A 20 38.20 -10.96 15.57
N PHE A 21 37.40 -10.75 14.52
CA PHE A 21 36.87 -11.84 13.71
C PHE A 21 37.90 -12.22 12.64
N ASP A 22 38.24 -13.51 12.55
CA ASP A 22 39.13 -14.05 11.51
C ASP A 22 38.54 -13.94 10.09
N THR A 23 37.26 -13.61 9.97
CA THR A 23 36.53 -13.49 8.70
C THR A 23 35.67 -12.23 8.70
N ASN A 24 35.67 -11.52 7.57
CA ASN A 24 34.86 -10.32 7.37
C ASN A 24 33.51 -10.70 6.72
N TRP A 25 32.57 -9.75 6.66
CA TRP A 25 31.32 -9.89 5.92
C TRP A 25 31.53 -10.38 4.48
N CYS A 26 32.57 -9.90 3.79
CA CYS A 26 32.88 -10.32 2.42
C CYS A 26 33.21 -11.82 2.29
N ASP A 27 33.77 -12.42 3.34
CA ASP A 27 34.18 -13.83 3.36
C ASP A 27 33.01 -14.77 3.70
N MET A 28 31.89 -14.22 4.18
CA MET A 28 30.72 -15.02 4.52
C MET A 28 30.04 -15.60 3.28
N PRO A 29 29.70 -16.91 3.27
CA PRO A 29 28.92 -17.51 2.20
C PRO A 29 27.58 -16.81 2.00
N ALA A 30 27.11 -16.72 0.76
CA ALA A 30 25.84 -16.10 0.41
C ALA A 30 24.64 -16.66 1.21
N SER A 31 24.64 -17.96 1.49
CA SER A 31 23.58 -18.62 2.28
C SER A 31 23.50 -18.11 3.73
N VAL A 32 24.64 -17.73 4.34
CA VAL A 32 24.68 -17.15 5.68
C VAL A 32 24.23 -15.69 5.62
N LYS A 33 24.72 -14.93 4.63
CA LYS A 33 24.29 -13.54 4.40
C LYS A 33 22.77 -13.42 4.22
N LEU A 34 22.17 -14.32 3.45
CA LEU A 34 20.73 -14.35 3.24
C LEU A 34 19.95 -14.58 4.54
N LYS A 35 20.46 -15.44 5.44
CA LYS A 35 19.86 -15.62 6.78
C LYS A 35 19.92 -14.34 7.60
N CYS A 36 21.03 -13.61 7.56
CA CYS A 36 21.19 -12.32 8.23
C CYS A 36 20.25 -11.26 7.63
N ILE A 37 20.23 -11.12 6.30
CA ILE A 37 19.33 -10.20 5.57
C ILE A 37 17.87 -10.51 5.90
N GLY A 38 17.50 -11.79 6.01
CA GLY A 38 16.15 -12.21 6.39
C GLY A 38 15.71 -11.72 7.77
N LYS A 39 16.64 -11.35 8.65
CA LYS A 39 16.36 -10.77 9.98
C LYS A 39 16.33 -9.23 9.97
N MET A 40 16.80 -8.59 8.90
CA MET A 40 16.85 -7.14 8.79
C MET A 40 15.49 -6.54 8.45
N GLU A 41 15.20 -5.40 9.05
CA GLU A 41 14.07 -4.54 8.73
C GLU A 41 14.31 -3.75 7.43
N PHE A 42 13.25 -3.15 6.89
CA PHE A 42 13.31 -2.53 5.56
C PHE A 42 14.40 -1.45 5.43
N LYS A 43 14.56 -0.59 6.44
CA LYS A 43 15.56 0.48 6.45
C LYS A 43 16.98 -0.06 6.38
N GLU A 44 17.28 -1.11 7.15
CA GLU A 44 18.59 -1.76 7.19
C GLU A 44 18.92 -2.41 5.84
N ARG A 45 17.91 -3.08 5.24
CA ARG A 45 18.03 -3.64 3.89
C ARG A 45 18.33 -2.55 2.86
N LEU A 46 17.67 -1.40 2.93
CA LEU A 46 17.96 -0.27 2.04
C LEU A 46 19.41 0.19 2.19
N SER A 47 19.91 0.38 3.42
CA SER A 47 21.31 0.73 3.66
C SER A 47 22.28 -0.32 3.09
N MET A 48 21.99 -1.60 3.29
CA MET A 48 22.82 -2.69 2.78
C MET A 48 22.88 -2.75 1.25
N ARG A 49 21.79 -2.40 0.55
CA ARG A 49 21.77 -2.34 -0.93
C ARG A 49 22.74 -1.32 -1.52
N CYS A 50 23.14 -0.33 -0.72
CA CYS A 50 23.97 0.77 -1.16
C CYS A 50 25.46 0.50 -0.96
N THR A 51 25.83 -0.59 -0.29
CA THR A 51 27.23 -0.91 0.03
C THR A 51 27.98 -1.55 -1.14
N ALA A 52 27.37 -2.52 -1.83
CA ALA A 52 27.98 -3.22 -2.97
C ALA A 52 26.95 -3.88 -3.88
N THR A 53 27.29 -4.10 -5.16
CA THR A 53 26.41 -4.74 -6.15
C THR A 53 26.02 -6.18 -5.77
N GLY A 54 26.95 -6.93 -5.17
CA GLY A 54 26.69 -8.29 -4.67
C GLY A 54 25.65 -8.30 -3.54
N GLU A 55 25.81 -7.41 -2.56
CA GLU A 55 24.89 -7.28 -1.43
C GLU A 55 23.51 -6.79 -1.88
N ARG A 56 23.46 -5.82 -2.80
CA ARG A 56 22.22 -5.38 -3.44
C ARG A 56 21.48 -6.55 -4.08
N SER A 57 22.19 -7.42 -4.79
CA SER A 57 21.58 -8.58 -5.45
C SER A 57 21.03 -9.58 -4.44
N LEU A 58 21.72 -9.79 -3.32
CA LEU A 58 21.23 -10.66 -2.24
C LEU A 58 20.00 -10.07 -1.56
N VAL A 59 20.00 -8.78 -1.24
CA VAL A 59 18.83 -8.10 -0.65
C VAL A 59 17.64 -8.14 -1.61
N ASP A 60 17.85 -7.84 -2.90
CA ASP A 60 16.79 -7.80 -3.92
C ASP A 60 16.24 -9.20 -4.25
N SER A 61 16.91 -10.27 -3.81
CA SER A 61 16.45 -11.66 -3.95
C SER A 61 15.50 -12.11 -2.83
N GLN A 62 15.40 -11.34 -1.74
CA GLN A 62 14.61 -11.67 -0.58
C GLN A 62 13.36 -10.81 -0.51
N ASN A 63 12.22 -11.46 -0.27
CA ASN A 63 11.00 -10.75 0.08
C ASN A 63 11.08 -10.20 1.51
N ILE A 64 10.24 -9.22 1.80
CA ILE A 64 10.04 -8.66 3.12
C ILE A 64 8.55 -8.62 3.43
N ASP A 65 8.20 -9.13 4.61
CA ASP A 65 6.82 -9.11 5.09
C ASP A 65 6.51 -7.76 5.74
N PHE A 66 5.41 -7.14 5.31
CA PHE A 66 4.85 -5.95 5.94
C PHE A 66 3.47 -6.26 6.50
N GLN A 67 3.17 -5.67 7.66
CA GLN A 67 1.81 -5.64 8.18
C GLN A 67 0.96 -4.72 7.31
N GLU A 68 1.48 -3.54 6.99
CA GLU A 68 0.73 -2.57 6.20
C GLU A 68 1.65 -1.75 5.30
N GLY A 69 1.19 -1.43 4.09
CA GLY A 69 1.83 -0.47 3.19
C GLY A 69 0.82 0.57 2.70
N GLU A 70 1.05 1.82 3.04
CA GLU A 70 0.26 2.96 2.58
C GLU A 70 1.02 3.71 1.47
N PHE A 71 0.34 3.98 0.36
CA PHE A 71 0.92 4.64 -0.80
C PHE A 71 -0.02 5.72 -1.31
N TRP A 72 0.37 6.98 -1.13
CA TRP A 72 -0.41 8.16 -1.52
C TRP A 72 0.35 8.91 -2.61
N THR A 73 -0.28 9.13 -3.75
CA THR A 73 0.24 10.02 -4.80
C THR A 73 -0.67 11.24 -4.87
N GLU A 74 -0.16 12.43 -4.56
CA GLU A 74 -0.98 13.65 -4.51
C GLU A 74 -1.17 14.30 -5.89
N SER A 75 -2.29 15.03 -6.04
CA SER A 75 -2.80 15.55 -7.30
C SER A 75 -2.17 16.84 -7.82
N TYR A 76 -1.49 17.62 -6.98
CA TYR A 76 -1.07 18.99 -7.35
C TYR A 76 0.43 19.14 -7.60
N ASP A 77 1.28 18.49 -6.78
CA ASP A 77 2.73 18.67 -6.84
C ASP A 77 3.52 17.41 -7.27
N GLY A 78 2.83 16.29 -7.48
CA GLY A 78 3.45 15.02 -7.88
C GLY A 78 4.20 14.30 -6.75
N ASP A 79 3.93 14.72 -5.52
CA ASP A 79 4.46 14.16 -4.28
C ASP A 79 3.96 12.72 -4.07
N VAL A 80 4.86 11.88 -3.57
CA VAL A 80 4.53 10.50 -3.19
C VAL A 80 4.85 10.30 -1.72
N GLN A 81 3.83 10.00 -0.94
CA GLN A 81 3.98 9.60 0.45
C GLN A 81 3.85 8.08 0.58
N ILE A 82 4.77 7.50 1.34
CA ILE A 82 4.87 6.07 1.57
C ILE A 82 4.99 5.85 3.08
N SER A 83 4.14 4.99 3.64
CA SER A 83 4.29 4.45 4.98
C SER A 83 4.33 2.93 4.90
N LEU A 84 5.31 2.30 5.55
CA LEU A 84 5.44 0.85 5.64
C LEU A 84 5.54 0.46 7.12
N TYR A 85 4.71 -0.49 7.53
CA TYR A 85 4.64 -0.98 8.89
C TYR A 85 5.08 -2.43 8.91
N SER A 86 6.08 -2.75 9.73
CA SER A 86 6.52 -4.12 9.95
C SER A 86 5.62 -4.82 10.97
N LYS A 87 5.66 -6.16 10.98
CA LYS A 87 4.95 -6.98 11.98
C LYS A 87 5.41 -6.68 13.42
N ASN A 88 6.62 -6.14 13.58
CA ASN A 88 7.18 -5.80 14.89
C ASN A 88 6.76 -4.40 15.36
N GLY A 89 5.89 -3.70 14.61
CA GLY A 89 5.43 -2.34 14.92
C GLY A 89 6.38 -1.23 14.45
N ASN A 90 7.48 -1.57 13.77
CA ASN A 90 8.40 -0.58 13.22
C ASN A 90 7.75 0.13 12.02
N LYS A 91 7.90 1.45 11.94
CA LYS A 91 7.42 2.27 10.83
C LYS A 91 8.59 2.82 10.01
N PHE A 92 8.50 2.64 8.69
CA PHE A 92 9.28 3.41 7.72
C PHE A 92 8.34 4.37 7.01
N SER A 93 8.67 5.66 6.98
CA SER A 93 7.89 6.66 6.25
C SER A 93 8.78 7.51 5.36
N LYS A 94 8.30 7.84 4.17
CA LYS A 94 9.00 8.71 3.24
C LYS A 94 8.02 9.53 2.42
N ASN A 95 8.26 10.84 2.40
CA ASN A 95 7.68 11.74 1.41
C ASN A 95 8.73 12.01 0.33
N LEU A 96 8.35 11.85 -0.94
CA LEU A 96 9.20 12.01 -2.11
C LEU A 96 8.63 13.12 -2.98
N ARG A 97 9.07 14.35 -2.71
CA ARG A 97 8.64 15.53 -3.47
C ARG A 97 9.28 15.59 -4.84
N HIS A 98 8.48 15.86 -5.86
CA HIS A 98 8.92 16.12 -7.24
C HIS A 98 9.96 15.13 -7.84
N SER A 99 10.07 13.91 -7.29
CA SER A 99 11.20 13.04 -7.64
C SER A 99 10.86 12.14 -8.84
N ASN A 100 11.62 12.28 -9.92
CA ASN A 100 11.57 11.33 -11.05
C ASN A 100 11.89 9.88 -10.59
N GLY A 101 12.48 9.72 -9.41
CA GLY A 101 12.78 8.45 -8.75
C GLY A 101 11.62 7.81 -7.99
N ALA A 102 10.56 8.55 -7.62
CA ALA A 102 9.51 8.05 -6.73
C ALA A 102 8.87 6.75 -7.23
N PHE A 103 8.48 6.72 -8.50
CA PHE A 103 7.88 5.50 -9.07
C PHE A 103 8.88 4.34 -9.20
N LYS A 104 10.18 4.61 -9.36
CA LYS A 104 11.20 3.54 -9.33
C LYS A 104 11.28 2.94 -7.93
N PHE A 105 11.16 3.76 -6.89
CA PHE A 105 11.15 3.31 -5.51
C PHE A 105 9.88 2.52 -5.16
N LEU A 106 8.71 2.99 -5.58
CA LEU A 106 7.45 2.23 -5.45
C LEU A 106 7.54 0.84 -6.10
N LYS A 107 8.01 0.77 -7.35
CA LYS A 107 8.22 -0.51 -8.04
C LYS A 107 9.16 -1.45 -7.28
N TYR A 108 10.20 -0.91 -6.65
CA TYR A 108 11.09 -1.70 -5.83
C TYR A 108 10.36 -2.24 -4.60
N ILE A 109 9.65 -1.39 -3.86
CA ILE A 109 8.86 -1.78 -2.68
C ILE A 109 7.85 -2.87 -3.05
N TRP A 110 7.05 -2.69 -4.11
CA TRP A 110 6.08 -3.68 -4.55
C TRP A 110 6.70 -4.99 -5.02
N LYS A 111 7.90 -4.93 -5.62
CA LYS A 111 8.63 -6.13 -6.05
C LYS A 111 9.04 -7.01 -4.86
N VAL A 112 9.54 -6.42 -3.77
CA VAL A 112 10.09 -7.17 -2.63
C VAL A 112 9.09 -7.34 -1.48
N GLY A 113 8.07 -6.49 -1.41
CA GLY A 113 7.09 -6.45 -0.34
C GLY A 113 6.01 -7.52 -0.49
N VAL A 114 5.73 -8.21 0.61
CA VAL A 114 4.56 -9.06 0.80
C VAL A 114 3.75 -8.46 1.94
N PHE A 115 2.54 -8.01 1.64
CA PHE A 115 1.75 -7.18 2.54
C PHE A 115 0.57 -7.94 3.12
N GLU A 116 0.31 -7.80 4.41
CA GLU A 116 -0.97 -8.22 4.98
C GLU A 116 -2.08 -7.26 4.52
N LYS A 117 -1.82 -5.94 4.57
CA LYS A 117 -2.70 -4.90 4.02
C LYS A 117 -1.95 -3.89 3.17
N VAL A 118 -2.56 -3.44 2.07
CA VAL A 118 -2.09 -2.31 1.27
C VAL A 118 -3.20 -1.27 1.15
N ILE A 119 -2.85 -0.01 1.35
CA ILE A 119 -3.72 1.15 1.08
C ILE A 119 -3.11 1.92 -0.09
N LEU A 120 -3.86 2.05 -1.18
CA LEU A 120 -3.45 2.78 -2.38
C LEU A 120 -4.38 3.97 -2.60
N ALA A 121 -3.80 5.16 -2.60
CA ALA A 121 -4.42 6.36 -3.11
C ALA A 121 -3.62 6.87 -4.30
N ILE A 122 -4.03 6.44 -5.49
CA ILE A 122 -3.38 6.84 -6.74
C ILE A 122 -4.22 7.92 -7.40
N LEU A 123 -3.92 9.17 -7.05
CA LEU A 123 -4.42 10.36 -7.75
C LEU A 123 -3.38 10.81 -8.77
N TYR A 124 -3.81 11.61 -9.76
CA TYR A 124 -2.99 12.28 -10.77
C TYR A 124 -2.62 11.42 -12.01
N THR A 125 -2.93 11.97 -13.18
CA THR A 125 -2.83 11.28 -14.49
C THR A 125 -1.43 10.71 -14.81
N PRO A 126 -0.31 11.37 -14.47
CA PRO A 126 1.01 10.78 -14.66
C PRO A 126 1.29 9.51 -13.85
N TYR A 127 0.75 9.36 -12.63
CA TYR A 127 0.93 8.13 -11.84
C TYR A 127 -0.01 7.02 -12.31
N GLU A 128 -1.23 7.38 -12.72
CA GLU A 128 -2.15 6.46 -13.41
C GLU A 128 -1.48 5.84 -14.65
N ARG A 129 -0.92 6.65 -15.54
CA ARG A 129 -0.18 6.17 -16.73
C ARG A 129 1.05 5.33 -16.39
N LYS A 130 1.74 5.64 -15.29
CA LYS A 130 2.88 4.84 -14.81
C LYS A 130 2.40 3.48 -14.29
N MET A 131 1.23 3.44 -13.64
CA MET A 131 0.60 2.23 -13.14
C MET A 131 0.08 1.34 -14.28
N GLU A 132 -0.51 1.93 -15.33
CA GLU A 132 -0.88 1.21 -16.56
C GLU A 132 0.32 0.47 -17.17
N LYS A 133 1.46 1.15 -17.25
CA LYS A 133 2.72 0.62 -17.80
C LYS A 133 3.47 -0.32 -16.85
N TYR A 134 3.08 -0.39 -15.59
CA TYR A 134 3.72 -1.28 -14.63
C TYR A 134 3.33 -2.73 -14.94
N THR A 135 4.32 -3.59 -15.13
CA THR A 135 4.12 -5.01 -15.47
C THR A 135 4.34 -5.95 -14.31
N GLY A 136 4.72 -5.44 -13.14
CA GLY A 136 4.91 -6.25 -11.95
C GLY A 136 3.58 -6.52 -11.24
N GLU A 137 3.67 -7.40 -10.24
CA GLU A 137 2.56 -7.73 -9.35
C GLU A 137 2.79 -7.12 -7.97
N ILE A 138 1.70 -6.78 -7.29
CA ILE A 138 1.66 -6.34 -5.90
C ILE A 138 1.12 -7.51 -5.07
N SER A 139 1.87 -7.95 -4.07
CA SER A 139 1.49 -9.08 -3.22
C SER A 139 0.81 -8.58 -1.94
N ALA A 140 -0.51 -8.65 -1.87
CA ALA A 140 -1.27 -8.28 -0.67
C ALA A 140 -2.45 -9.22 -0.42
N LYS A 141 -2.82 -9.44 0.84
CA LYS A 141 -4.07 -10.11 1.18
C LYS A 141 -5.25 -9.15 1.22
N ASN A 142 -5.09 -7.99 1.85
CA ASN A 142 -6.12 -6.99 1.98
C ASN A 142 -5.74 -5.73 1.19
N VAL A 143 -6.63 -5.27 0.31
CA VAL A 143 -6.39 -4.11 -0.55
C VAL A 143 -7.42 -3.04 -0.23
N ASP A 144 -6.96 -1.84 0.06
CA ASP A 144 -7.81 -0.66 0.22
C ASP A 144 -7.45 0.36 -0.86
N LEU A 145 -8.45 0.86 -1.58
CA LEU A 145 -8.31 1.76 -2.72
C LEU A 145 -9.04 3.07 -2.38
N GLU A 146 -8.27 4.04 -1.91
CA GLU A 146 -8.77 5.33 -1.45
C GLU A 146 -8.62 6.40 -2.53
N PHE A 147 -9.68 7.16 -2.81
CA PHE A 147 -9.63 8.29 -3.76
C PHE A 147 -9.13 7.95 -5.18
N CYS A 148 -9.07 6.69 -5.59
CA CYS A 148 -8.63 6.31 -6.94
C CYS A 148 -9.67 6.67 -8.00
N ASP A 149 -9.24 7.25 -9.15
CA ASP A 149 -10.15 7.45 -10.29
C ASP A 149 -10.69 6.09 -10.75
N GLY A 150 -11.98 6.08 -11.09
CA GLY A 150 -12.70 4.90 -11.54
C GLY A 150 -12.06 4.17 -12.71
N GLN A 151 -11.32 4.90 -13.56
CA GLN A 151 -10.61 4.36 -14.71
C GLN A 151 -9.31 3.62 -14.34
N VAL A 152 -8.64 4.01 -13.23
CA VAL A 152 -7.40 3.35 -12.81
C VAL A 152 -7.65 2.12 -11.95
N LEU A 153 -8.83 2.01 -11.33
CA LEU A 153 -9.21 0.90 -10.45
C LEU A 153 -9.04 -0.47 -11.11
N PRO A 154 -9.61 -0.75 -12.31
CA PRO A 154 -9.41 -2.03 -12.99
C PRO A 154 -7.93 -2.34 -13.22
N THR A 155 -7.15 -1.32 -13.59
CA THR A 155 -5.71 -1.43 -13.82
C THR A 155 -4.99 -1.86 -12.55
N ILE A 156 -5.25 -1.21 -11.41
CA ILE A 156 -4.64 -1.57 -10.12
C ILE A 156 -4.99 -3.02 -9.74
N LEU A 157 -6.27 -3.37 -9.85
CA LEU A 157 -6.76 -4.71 -9.50
C LEU A 157 -6.09 -5.81 -10.33
N GLN A 158 -5.81 -5.55 -11.62
CA GLN A 158 -5.07 -6.47 -12.49
C GLN A 158 -3.59 -6.61 -12.12
N LYS A 159 -3.01 -5.68 -11.34
CA LYS A 159 -1.63 -5.80 -10.83
C LYS A 159 -1.57 -6.53 -9.51
N MET A 160 -2.69 -6.92 -8.90
CA MET A 160 -2.66 -7.67 -7.66
C MET A 160 -2.31 -9.14 -7.95
N ARG A 161 -1.39 -9.70 -7.16
CA ARG A 161 -1.09 -11.13 -7.20
C ARG A 161 -2.31 -11.93 -6.75
N ASN A 162 -2.45 -13.16 -7.26
CA ASN A 162 -3.43 -14.13 -6.75
C ASN A 162 -3.33 -14.32 -5.22
N GLY A 163 -4.47 -14.57 -4.57
CA GLY A 163 -4.54 -14.74 -3.11
C GLY A 163 -4.96 -13.48 -2.34
N VAL A 164 -5.49 -12.47 -3.03
CA VAL A 164 -6.22 -11.38 -2.38
C VAL A 164 -7.43 -11.96 -1.65
N GLU A 165 -7.55 -11.65 -0.38
CA GLU A 165 -8.61 -12.10 0.53
C GLU A 165 -9.69 -11.03 0.67
N SER A 166 -9.32 -9.74 0.62
CA SER A 166 -10.26 -8.63 0.64
C SER A 166 -9.88 -7.44 -0.24
N ILE A 167 -10.91 -6.77 -0.79
CA ILE A 167 -10.79 -5.51 -1.53
C ILE A 167 -11.81 -4.53 -0.96
N THR A 168 -11.33 -3.35 -0.58
CA THR A 168 -12.08 -2.17 -0.19
C THR A 168 -11.79 -1.05 -1.17
N THR A 169 -12.81 -0.29 -1.55
CA THR A 169 -12.61 0.97 -2.27
C THR A 169 -13.53 2.03 -1.72
N HIS A 170 -12.97 3.21 -1.51
CA HIS A 170 -13.64 4.41 -1.06
C HIS A 170 -13.84 5.31 -2.28
N TYR A 171 -14.94 5.12 -2.97
CA TYR A 171 -15.27 5.93 -4.14
C TYR A 171 -15.97 7.22 -3.70
N ASP A 172 -15.28 8.35 -3.88
CA ASP A 172 -15.89 9.67 -3.73
C ASP A 172 -16.66 10.02 -5.02
N SER A 173 -17.99 10.02 -4.91
CA SER A 173 -18.91 10.36 -6.00
C SER A 173 -18.72 11.78 -6.56
N MET A 174 -17.99 12.66 -5.88
CA MET A 174 -17.72 14.01 -6.35
C MET A 174 -16.64 14.08 -7.45
N VAL A 175 -15.85 13.02 -7.67
CA VAL A 175 -14.61 13.12 -8.47
C VAL A 175 -14.74 12.60 -9.92
N SER A 176 -15.64 11.66 -10.24
CA SER A 176 -15.66 11.07 -11.59
C SER A 176 -17.02 10.55 -12.06
N SER A 177 -17.62 11.18 -13.06
CA SER A 177 -18.88 10.74 -13.69
C SER A 177 -18.75 9.51 -14.60
N LYS A 178 -17.56 8.92 -14.71
CA LYS A 178 -17.22 7.85 -15.68
C LYS A 178 -16.70 6.57 -15.02
N PHE A 179 -17.13 6.25 -13.81
CA PHE A 179 -16.75 4.99 -13.20
C PHE A 179 -17.56 3.82 -13.79
N ASP A 180 -16.88 2.91 -14.48
CA ASP A 180 -17.47 1.68 -15.01
C ASP A 180 -17.45 0.58 -13.94
N PHE A 181 -18.56 0.46 -13.22
CA PHE A 181 -18.74 -0.56 -12.18
C PHE A 181 -18.75 -1.97 -12.76
N ASP A 182 -19.21 -2.14 -13.99
CA ASP A 182 -19.30 -3.44 -14.61
C ASP A 182 -17.92 -4.02 -14.87
N GLU A 183 -16.97 -3.17 -15.28
CA GLU A 183 -15.58 -3.55 -15.48
C GLU A 183 -14.91 -4.01 -14.18
N VAL A 184 -15.11 -3.29 -13.08
CA VAL A 184 -14.53 -3.67 -11.77
C VAL A 184 -15.13 -4.97 -11.26
N ILE A 185 -16.45 -5.15 -11.34
CA ILE A 185 -17.12 -6.38 -10.89
C ILE A 185 -16.78 -7.57 -11.80
N ALA A 186 -16.56 -7.33 -13.09
CA ALA A 186 -16.16 -8.35 -14.05
C ALA A 186 -14.69 -8.80 -13.91
N SER A 187 -13.85 -8.01 -13.24
CA SER A 187 -12.43 -8.35 -13.05
C SER A 187 -12.27 -9.72 -12.37
N PRO A 188 -11.51 -10.66 -12.94
CA PRO A 188 -11.25 -11.98 -12.33
C PRO A 188 -10.64 -11.87 -10.92
N HIS A 189 -9.82 -10.84 -10.70
CA HIS A 189 -9.20 -10.56 -9.39
C HIS A 189 -10.21 -10.04 -8.37
N VAL A 190 -11.37 -9.56 -8.79
CA VAL A 190 -12.50 -9.28 -7.88
C VAL A 190 -13.39 -10.52 -7.77
N GLN A 191 -13.63 -11.22 -8.88
CA GLN A 191 -14.51 -12.38 -8.94
C GLN A 191 -14.06 -13.54 -8.03
N ASN A 192 -12.75 -13.74 -7.91
CA ASN A 192 -12.17 -14.85 -7.17
C ASN A 192 -11.92 -14.56 -5.68
N VAL A 193 -12.21 -13.34 -5.21
CA VAL A 193 -11.93 -12.94 -3.83
C VAL A 193 -13.06 -13.43 -2.90
N PRO A 194 -12.74 -14.16 -1.82
CA PRO A 194 -13.74 -14.67 -0.88
C PRO A 194 -14.54 -13.56 -0.18
N TYR A 195 -13.89 -12.45 0.19
CA TYR A 195 -14.52 -11.35 0.91
C TYR A 195 -14.41 -10.04 0.14
N ARG A 196 -15.55 -9.48 -0.28
CA ARG A 196 -15.58 -8.23 -1.03
C ARG A 196 -16.17 -7.12 -0.18
N HIS A 197 -15.35 -6.43 0.60
CA HIS A 197 -15.77 -5.20 1.29
C HIS A 197 -15.71 -4.02 0.35
N ILE A 198 -16.35 -4.12 -0.82
CA ILE A 198 -16.39 -2.97 -1.70
C ILE A 198 -17.36 -1.96 -1.06
N LYS A 199 -16.86 -0.88 -0.45
CA LYS A 199 -17.67 0.27 -0.03
C LYS A 199 -18.13 1.04 -1.28
N LEU A 200 -18.89 0.35 -2.12
CA LEU A 200 -19.55 0.94 -3.28
C LEU A 200 -20.86 1.53 -2.81
N HIS A 201 -21.30 2.55 -3.54
CA HIS A 201 -22.63 3.08 -3.44
C HIS A 201 -23.65 1.93 -3.59
N ARG A 202 -24.17 1.44 -2.47
CA ARG A 202 -25.03 0.24 -2.36
C ARG A 202 -26.17 0.20 -3.37
N PHE A 203 -26.71 1.38 -3.70
CA PHE A 203 -27.73 1.58 -4.72
C PHE A 203 -27.29 1.06 -6.10
N LYS A 204 -26.05 1.34 -6.52
CA LYS A 204 -25.53 0.90 -7.83
C LYS A 204 -25.33 -0.60 -7.89
N VAL A 205 -24.82 -1.21 -6.82
CA VAL A 205 -24.64 -2.68 -6.75
C VAL A 205 -25.99 -3.39 -6.88
N ALA A 206 -26.99 -2.94 -6.11
CA ALA A 206 -28.34 -3.47 -6.21
C ALA A 206 -28.94 -3.27 -7.61
N GLN A 207 -28.75 -2.11 -8.22
CA GLN A 207 -29.23 -1.82 -9.57
C GLN A 207 -28.59 -2.74 -10.62
N ILE A 208 -27.28 -2.98 -10.56
CA ILE A 208 -26.59 -3.92 -11.46
C ILE A 208 -27.16 -5.33 -11.33
N TRP A 209 -27.39 -5.80 -10.10
CA TRP A 209 -27.98 -7.12 -9.86
C TRP A 209 -29.43 -7.21 -10.34
N ILE A 210 -30.18 -6.10 -10.25
CA ILE A 210 -31.51 -5.99 -10.82
C ILE A 210 -31.48 -6.11 -12.35
N ASP A 211 -30.52 -5.43 -12.99
CA ASP A 211 -30.47 -5.30 -14.45
C ASP A 211 -29.86 -6.50 -15.16
N LYS A 212 -28.79 -7.08 -14.61
CA LYS A 212 -27.98 -8.10 -15.30
C LYS A 212 -28.12 -9.51 -14.76
N SER A 213 -28.73 -9.67 -13.58
CA SER A 213 -28.81 -10.92 -12.84
C SER A 213 -27.42 -11.49 -12.47
N SER A 214 -27.14 -11.60 -11.18
CA SER A 214 -25.92 -12.25 -10.67
C SER A 214 -26.11 -13.75 -10.50
N LYS A 215 -25.00 -14.51 -10.48
CA LYS A 215 -25.02 -15.94 -10.12
C LYS A 215 -25.67 -16.12 -8.73
N ILE A 216 -26.59 -17.06 -8.59
CA ILE A 216 -27.23 -17.40 -7.31
C ILE A 216 -26.15 -17.72 -6.27
N GLY A 217 -26.29 -17.16 -5.06
CA GLY A 217 -25.34 -17.31 -3.96
C GLY A 217 -24.23 -16.26 -3.95
N SER A 218 -24.19 -15.33 -4.92
CA SER A 218 -23.31 -14.16 -4.86
C SER A 218 -23.65 -13.31 -3.63
N THR A 219 -22.68 -13.05 -2.77
CA THR A 219 -22.82 -12.20 -1.58
C THR A 219 -22.02 -10.91 -1.74
N PHE A 220 -22.50 -9.83 -1.10
CA PHE A 220 -21.84 -8.53 -1.10
C PHE A 220 -22.02 -7.85 0.26
N PRO A 221 -21.00 -7.86 1.13
CA PRO A 221 -21.07 -7.12 2.39
C PRO A 221 -20.87 -5.61 2.14
N ALA A 222 -21.80 -4.80 2.64
CA ALA A 222 -21.75 -3.35 2.55
C ALA A 222 -21.90 -2.73 3.95
N SER A 223 -21.06 -1.74 4.28
CA SER A 223 -21.24 -0.90 5.47
C SER A 223 -22.07 0.33 5.12
N ILE A 224 -22.90 0.79 6.05
CA ILE A 224 -23.64 2.05 5.94
C ILE A 224 -22.92 3.07 6.81
N ASN A 225 -22.42 4.16 6.23
CA ASN A 225 -21.94 5.33 6.98
C ASN A 225 -22.93 6.50 6.83
N GLU A 226 -22.73 7.58 7.60
CA GLU A 226 -23.64 8.74 7.59
C GLU A 226 -23.70 9.46 6.22
N ILE A 227 -22.63 9.40 5.43
CA ILE A 227 -22.51 10.07 4.13
C ILE A 227 -23.26 9.29 3.03
N ASP A 228 -23.23 7.96 3.10
CA ASP A 228 -23.86 7.08 2.13
C ASP A 228 -25.39 7.05 2.29
N GLY A 229 -25.96 7.72 3.29
CA GLY A 229 -27.38 7.72 3.62
C GLY A 229 -27.80 6.50 4.45
N SER A 230 -29.04 6.46 4.93
CA SER A 230 -29.49 5.38 5.82
C SER A 230 -29.94 4.10 5.08
N PHE A 231 -30.08 3.00 5.83
CA PHE A 231 -30.74 1.79 5.30
C PHE A 231 -32.16 2.08 4.83
N ASP A 232 -32.89 2.94 5.54
CA ASP A 232 -34.24 3.33 5.14
C ASP A 232 -34.26 4.13 3.83
N GLU A 233 -33.25 4.96 3.59
CA GLU A 233 -33.10 5.67 2.32
C GLU A 233 -32.88 4.70 1.15
N PHE A 234 -32.08 3.66 1.37
CA PHE A 234 -31.92 2.57 0.41
C PHE A 234 -33.25 1.90 0.08
N LEU A 235 -34.03 1.55 1.10
CA LEU A 235 -35.32 0.92 0.89
C LEU A 235 -36.33 1.82 0.20
N LYS A 236 -36.31 3.13 0.50
CA LYS A 236 -37.16 4.11 -0.19
C LYS A 236 -36.86 4.15 -1.69
N HIS A 237 -35.59 4.06 -2.07
CA HIS A 237 -35.17 4.09 -3.48
C HIS A 237 -35.65 2.86 -4.27
N PHE A 238 -35.74 1.69 -3.63
CA PHE A 238 -36.19 0.45 -4.27
C PHE A 238 -37.57 -0.02 -3.81
N ALA A 239 -38.41 0.90 -3.30
CA ALA A 239 -39.67 0.56 -2.65
C ALA A 239 -40.62 -0.25 -3.53
N ASP A 240 -40.65 0.03 -4.84
CA ASP A 240 -41.47 -0.67 -5.84
C ASP A 240 -41.00 -2.11 -6.14
N ARG A 241 -39.81 -2.46 -5.67
CA ARG A 241 -39.19 -3.77 -5.87
C ARG A 241 -39.11 -4.60 -4.59
N VAL A 242 -39.45 -4.03 -3.44
CA VAL A 242 -39.50 -4.78 -2.17
C VAL A 242 -40.63 -5.82 -2.25
N VAL A 243 -40.27 -7.08 -2.06
CA VAL A 243 -41.22 -8.20 -2.04
C VAL A 243 -41.61 -8.57 -0.61
N SER A 244 -40.64 -8.50 0.31
CA SER A 244 -40.88 -8.72 1.74
C SER A 244 -39.83 -8.00 2.58
N LYS A 245 -40.23 -7.56 3.77
CA LYS A 245 -39.37 -6.91 4.76
C LYS A 245 -39.72 -7.44 6.14
N ASN A 246 -38.70 -7.76 6.92
CA ASN A 246 -38.79 -7.92 8.38
C ASN A 246 -37.66 -7.12 9.04
N GLU A 247 -37.53 -7.25 10.36
CA GLU A 247 -36.55 -6.48 11.15
C GLU A 247 -35.09 -6.71 10.72
N LYS A 248 -34.76 -7.92 10.26
CA LYS A 248 -33.38 -8.32 9.95
C LYS A 248 -33.11 -8.46 8.46
N ARG A 249 -34.14 -8.65 7.64
CA ARG A 249 -34.00 -9.03 6.23
C ARG A 249 -34.98 -8.32 5.32
N VAL A 250 -34.50 -7.95 4.14
CA VAL A 250 -35.32 -7.41 3.06
C VAL A 250 -35.07 -8.19 1.79
N ARG A 251 -36.15 -8.56 1.10
CA ARG A 251 -36.08 -9.20 -0.21
C ARG A 251 -36.54 -8.24 -1.28
N ILE A 252 -35.70 -8.04 -2.30
CA ILE A 252 -35.95 -7.18 -3.46
C ILE A 252 -35.99 -8.06 -4.71
N ARG A 253 -36.97 -7.85 -5.60
CA ARG A 253 -37.06 -8.55 -6.89
C ARG A 253 -36.11 -7.93 -7.92
N THR A 254 -35.46 -8.76 -8.73
CA THR A 254 -34.72 -8.28 -9.91
C THR A 254 -35.67 -8.15 -11.10
N ASN A 255 -35.14 -7.81 -12.28
CA ASN A 255 -35.93 -7.85 -13.52
C ASN A 255 -36.26 -9.29 -13.95
N ASP A 256 -35.49 -10.27 -13.49
CA ASP A 256 -35.82 -11.69 -13.61
C ASP A 256 -36.68 -12.11 -12.40
N PRO A 257 -37.97 -12.48 -12.59
CA PRO A 257 -38.86 -12.81 -11.50
C PRO A 257 -38.46 -14.07 -10.72
N SER A 258 -37.56 -14.91 -11.28
CA SER A 258 -37.03 -16.09 -10.59
C SER A 258 -35.90 -15.75 -9.61
N LEU A 259 -35.36 -14.54 -9.67
CA LEU A 259 -34.21 -14.10 -8.88
C LEU A 259 -34.59 -12.96 -7.92
N HIS A 260 -33.97 -13.00 -6.74
CA HIS A 260 -34.16 -11.98 -5.71
C HIS A 260 -32.82 -11.61 -5.10
N ILE A 261 -32.71 -10.35 -4.68
CA ILE A 261 -31.64 -9.87 -3.83
C ILE A 261 -32.14 -10.00 -2.39
N LEU A 262 -31.36 -10.71 -1.56
CA LEU A 262 -31.60 -10.79 -0.13
C LEU A 262 -30.62 -9.87 0.59
N LEU A 263 -31.16 -8.92 1.33
CA LEU A 263 -30.41 -8.01 2.20
C LEU A 263 -30.59 -8.47 3.63
N GLU A 264 -29.50 -8.55 4.39
CA GLU A 264 -29.50 -8.91 5.80
C GLU A 264 -28.79 -7.80 6.58
N LEU A 265 -29.49 -7.19 7.54
CA LEU A 265 -28.90 -6.21 8.44
C LEU A 265 -28.17 -6.95 9.56
N ILE A 266 -26.92 -6.55 9.76
CA ILE A 266 -26.09 -7.00 10.87
C ILE A 266 -25.81 -5.75 11.69
N SER A 267 -26.34 -5.69 12.92
CA SER A 267 -26.14 -4.55 13.84
C SER A 267 -24.74 -4.57 14.42
N SER A 268 -24.11 -3.39 14.53
CA SER A 268 -22.81 -3.20 15.20
C SER A 268 -22.89 -3.36 16.73
N GLU A 269 -24.08 -3.50 17.32
CA GLU A 269 -24.27 -3.68 18.78
C GLU A 269 -24.30 -5.16 19.21
N MET A 270 -24.16 -6.12 18.28
CA MET A 270 -24.04 -7.53 18.64
C MET A 270 -22.70 -7.78 19.34
N LYS A 271 -22.74 -8.34 20.56
CA LYS A 271 -21.52 -8.77 21.27
C LYS A 271 -20.75 -9.75 20.40
N GLU A 272 -19.44 -9.57 20.33
CA GLU A 272 -18.45 -10.39 19.59
C GLU A 272 -18.56 -11.92 19.80
N ALA A 273 -19.32 -12.37 20.81
CA ALA A 273 -19.54 -13.78 21.14
C ALA A 273 -20.78 -14.41 20.46
N GLU A 274 -21.63 -13.65 19.76
CA GLU A 274 -22.75 -14.18 18.95
C GLU A 274 -22.42 -14.28 17.45
N TYR A 275 -21.20 -13.88 17.07
CA TYR A 275 -20.61 -14.31 15.80
C TYR A 275 -20.35 -15.81 15.91
N ASP A 276 -20.92 -16.59 14.99
CA ASP A 276 -20.42 -17.94 14.70
C ASP A 276 -18.90 -17.86 14.48
N ASP A 277 -18.15 -18.88 14.93
CA ASP A 277 -16.72 -18.88 15.32
C ASP A 277 -15.65 -18.44 14.26
N SER A 278 -15.95 -17.58 13.28
CA SER A 278 -15.04 -17.20 12.18
C SER A 278 -14.62 -15.72 12.08
N CYS A 279 -14.97 -14.84 13.02
CA CYS A 279 -14.69 -13.40 12.88
C CYS A 279 -14.12 -12.75 14.16
N LYS A 280 -13.01 -13.30 14.70
CA LYS A 280 -12.27 -12.63 15.78
C LYS A 280 -11.04 -11.91 15.22
N GLU A 281 -10.89 -10.67 15.65
CA GLU A 281 -9.85 -9.68 15.32
C GLU A 281 -10.17 -9.03 13.95
N TRP A 282 -10.43 -7.74 13.78
CA TRP A 282 -9.60 -6.57 14.13
C TRP A 282 -10.41 -5.28 13.99
N VAL A 283 -10.43 -4.39 15.01
CA VAL A 283 -10.70 -2.94 14.84
C VAL A 283 -9.83 -2.16 15.82
N CYS A 284 -8.97 -1.28 15.33
CA CYS A 284 -8.32 -0.24 16.14
C CYS A 284 -8.58 1.15 15.54
N LYS A 285 -9.07 2.06 16.40
CA LYS A 285 -9.03 3.53 16.23
C LYS A 285 -7.57 4.02 16.30
N MET A 286 -7.28 5.22 15.75
CA MET A 286 -6.58 6.33 16.45
C MET A 286 -6.40 7.58 15.54
N GLU A 287 -6.47 8.75 16.17
CA GLU A 287 -6.38 10.13 15.65
C GLU A 287 -4.93 10.70 15.68
N GLN A 288 -4.66 11.61 14.72
CA GLN A 288 -3.81 12.83 14.66
C GLN A 288 -2.29 12.93 15.00
N GLU A 289 -1.61 13.62 14.05
CA GLU A 289 -0.53 14.64 14.09
C GLU A 289 0.94 14.35 14.49
N ALA A 290 1.89 14.72 13.60
CA ALA A 290 2.99 15.72 13.79
C ALA A 290 4.28 15.45 12.94
N TYR A 291 4.50 16.31 11.94
CA TYR A 291 5.73 17.01 11.46
C TYR A 291 7.18 16.51 11.77
N LEU A 292 8.01 16.30 10.72
CA LEU A 292 9.22 17.07 10.30
C LEU A 292 10.21 16.28 9.40
N GLU A 293 10.94 17.06 8.58
CA GLU A 293 11.86 16.81 7.46
C GLU A 293 13.16 16.05 7.89
N GLU A 294 14.10 15.55 7.06
CA GLU A 294 14.68 16.01 5.79
C GLU A 294 15.72 14.95 5.33
N TRP A 295 15.62 14.26 4.18
CA TRP A 295 16.74 13.48 3.59
C TRP A 295 16.56 13.34 2.07
N GLU A 296 17.13 14.26 1.30
CA GLU A 296 17.47 14.13 -0.12
C GLU A 296 18.96 13.80 -0.23
N CYS A 297 19.34 12.55 -0.52
CA CYS A 297 20.72 12.25 -0.95
C CYS A 297 20.89 11.02 -1.85
N GLU A 298 19.85 10.20 -2.10
CA GLU A 298 19.99 9.01 -2.96
C GLU A 298 19.38 9.13 -4.36
N PHE A 299 18.74 10.27 -4.69
CA PHE A 299 18.09 10.46 -5.99
C PHE A 299 18.55 11.69 -6.78
N SER A 300 19.53 12.47 -6.29
CA SER A 300 20.18 13.51 -7.10
C SER A 300 21.16 12.85 -8.09
N PHE A 301 20.69 12.51 -9.28
CA PHE A 301 21.55 12.13 -10.39
C PHE A 301 22.22 13.38 -10.98
N ALA A 302 23.32 13.83 -10.36
CA ALA A 302 24.38 14.56 -11.04
C ALA A 302 25.67 14.46 -10.21
N PRO A 303 26.82 14.09 -10.81
CA PRO A 303 28.10 14.21 -10.11
C PRO A 303 28.36 15.70 -9.84
N ARG A 304 28.55 16.08 -8.56
CA ARG A 304 29.13 17.38 -8.23
C ARG A 304 30.53 17.41 -8.85
N PRO A 305 30.88 18.44 -9.64
CA PRO A 305 32.27 18.61 -10.07
C PRO A 305 33.12 18.78 -8.82
N LEU A 306 34.10 17.89 -8.65
CA LEU A 306 35.17 18.08 -7.67
C LEU A 306 35.85 19.41 -8.01
N GLY A 307 35.77 20.36 -7.08
CA GLY A 307 36.46 21.62 -7.20
C GLY A 307 37.96 21.39 -7.44
N ARG A 308 38.53 22.17 -8.36
CA ARG A 308 39.93 22.58 -8.30
C ARG A 308 40.00 24.08 -8.05
N PRO A 309 41.06 24.55 -7.38
CA PRO A 309 41.08 25.83 -6.68
C PRO A 309 41.28 27.01 -7.63
N SER A 310 40.89 28.17 -7.10
CA SER A 310 41.09 29.53 -7.58
C SER A 310 42.32 29.76 -8.46
N SER A 311 42.08 30.38 -9.61
CA SER A 311 42.92 31.47 -10.09
C SER A 311 42.01 32.57 -10.63
N SER A 312 42.38 33.78 -10.27
CA SER A 312 41.77 35.06 -10.55
C SER A 312 41.77 35.43 -12.04
N ASP A 313 41.02 36.51 -12.31
CA ASP A 313 41.18 37.50 -13.38
C ASP A 313 40.08 37.48 -14.47
N GLU A 314 39.31 38.58 -14.44
CA GLU A 314 38.96 39.48 -15.56
C GLU A 314 38.34 38.83 -16.83
N SER A 315 37.29 39.31 -17.48
CA SER A 315 36.60 40.60 -17.53
C SER A 315 35.35 40.41 -18.41
N ASP A 316 34.50 41.44 -18.41
CA ASP A 316 33.35 41.73 -19.29
C ASP A 316 33.38 41.20 -20.74
N GLU A 317 32.23 40.81 -21.30
CA GLU A 317 31.49 41.58 -22.33
C GLU A 317 30.41 40.74 -23.06
N ASP A 318 29.33 41.45 -23.34
CA ASP A 318 28.16 41.18 -24.18
C ASP A 318 28.30 40.22 -25.38
N SER A 319 27.28 39.36 -25.57
CA SER A 319 26.40 39.27 -26.77
C SER A 319 25.43 38.10 -26.68
#